data_AF-A0A535WIU8-F1
#
_entry.id   AF-A0A535WIU8-F1
#
_cell.length_a   1.000
_cell.length_b   1.000
_cell.length_c   1.000
_cell.angle_alpha   90.00
_cell.angle_beta   90.00
_cell.angle_gamma   90.00
#
_symmetry.space_group_name_H-M   'P 1'
#
loop_
_entity.id
_entity.type
_entity.pdbx_description
1 polymer ?
#
loop_
_entity_poly.entity_id
_entity_poly.type
_entity_poly.pdbx_seq_one_letter_code
_entity_poly.pdbx_strand_id
1 'polypeptide(L)'
;MTRIVETELEALDGLWESGLGEAYGAYLAGGGRPETALAAALVEVAVRLQGLGGAAASPPDLLRGDLCLARASRLLAQNAGLTQQVAFARTIEDAAAAAAAGRPLPPVRERLLEALAA
;
A
#
# COMPACT_ATOMS: atom_id res chain seq x y z
N MET A 1 -25.94 -9.33 -11.28
CA MET A 1 -24.80 -9.67 -10.40
C MET A 1 -23.46 -9.61 -11.13
N THR A 2 -23.38 -9.99 -12.41
CA THR A 2 -22.15 -9.96 -13.24
C THR A 2 -21.57 -8.56 -13.42
N ARG A 3 -22.43 -7.55 -13.62
CA ARG A 3 -22.01 -6.16 -13.88
C ARG A 3 -21.20 -5.51 -12.74
N ILE A 4 -21.52 -5.86 -11.48
CA ILE A 4 -20.78 -5.36 -10.31
C ILE A 4 -19.38 -5.98 -10.30
N VAL A 5 -19.28 -7.29 -10.57
CA VAL A 5 -17.99 -8.00 -10.62
C VAL A 5 -17.10 -7.46 -11.75
N GLU A 6 -17.68 -7.13 -12.91
CA GLU A 6 -16.96 -6.54 -14.04
C GLU A 6 -16.42 -5.13 -13.71
N THR A 7 -17.25 -4.26 -13.11
CA THR A 7 -16.81 -2.92 -12.70
C THR A 7 -15.74 -2.96 -11.59
N GLU A 8 -15.84 -3.90 -10.66
CA GLU A 8 -14.82 -4.08 -9.62
C GLU A 8 -13.51 -4.66 -10.19
N LEU A 9 -13.59 -5.54 -11.20
CA LEU A 9 -12.42 -6.04 -11.93
C LEU A 9 -11.74 -4.94 -12.74
N GLU A 10 -12.50 -4.12 -13.47
CA GLU A 10 -11.97 -2.95 -14.18
C GLU A 10 -11.32 -1.94 -13.23
N ALA A 11 -11.87 -1.79 -12.01
CA ALA A 11 -11.27 -0.95 -10.99
C ALA A 11 -9.95 -1.52 -10.44
N LEU A 12 -9.80 -2.85 -10.39
CA LEU A 12 -8.54 -3.52 -10.02
C LEU A 12 -7.48 -3.41 -11.14
N ASP A 13 -7.89 -3.53 -12.40
CA ASP A 13 -7.00 -3.26 -13.54
C ASP A 13 -6.60 -1.77 -13.59
N GLY A 14 -7.55 -0.88 -13.30
CA GLY A 14 -7.31 0.54 -13.11
C GLY A 14 -6.30 0.84 -12.00
N LEU A 15 -6.24 0.05 -10.92
CA LEU A 15 -5.19 0.18 -9.89
C LEU A 15 -3.81 -0.13 -10.43
N TRP A 16 -3.68 -1.11 -11.32
CA TRP A 16 -2.42 -1.45 -11.98
C TRP A 16 -1.93 -0.29 -12.85
N GLU A 17 -2.84 0.29 -13.64
CA GLU A 17 -2.57 1.43 -14.53
C GLU A 17 -2.35 2.76 -13.79
N SER A 18 -2.90 2.93 -12.59
CA SER A 18 -2.83 4.18 -11.80
C SER A 18 -1.65 4.25 -10.81
N GLY A 19 -0.59 3.49 -11.07
CA GLY A 19 0.71 3.64 -10.41
C GLY A 19 1.14 2.49 -9.52
N LEU A 20 0.33 1.42 -9.38
CA LEU A 20 0.77 0.19 -8.71
C LEU A 20 1.93 -0.47 -9.48
N GLY A 21 1.88 -0.50 -10.82
CA GLY A 21 2.96 -1.05 -11.64
C GLY A 21 4.29 -0.28 -11.49
N GLU A 22 4.23 1.05 -11.46
CA GLU A 22 5.40 1.91 -11.23
C GLU A 22 5.97 1.68 -9.82
N ALA A 23 5.13 1.71 -8.79
CA ALA A 23 5.54 1.46 -7.42
C ALA A 23 6.16 0.06 -7.27
N TYR A 24 5.55 -0.96 -7.86
CA TYR A 24 6.08 -2.33 -7.87
C TYR A 24 7.46 -2.41 -8.51
N GLY A 25 7.65 -1.78 -9.68
CA GLY A 25 8.94 -1.69 -10.36
C GLY A 25 10.01 -1.01 -9.49
N ALA A 26 9.65 0.06 -8.78
CA ALA A 26 10.56 0.76 -7.87
C ALA A 26 11.01 -0.12 -6.70
N TYR A 27 10.10 -0.86 -6.06
CA TYR A 27 10.46 -1.76 -4.95
C TYR A 27 11.23 -3.00 -5.39
N LEU A 28 10.96 -3.52 -6.60
CA LEU A 28 11.78 -4.56 -7.22
C LEU A 28 13.21 -4.06 -7.47
N ALA A 29 13.35 -2.87 -8.05
CA ALA A 29 14.67 -2.26 -8.30
C ALA A 29 15.43 -1.96 -6.99
N GLY A 30 14.70 -1.67 -5.91
CA GLY A 30 15.23 -1.50 -4.56
C GLY A 30 15.67 -2.79 -3.85
N GLY A 31 15.61 -3.95 -4.52
CA GLY A 31 16.07 -5.23 -3.98
C GLY A 31 15.01 -6.04 -3.24
N GLY A 32 13.75 -5.62 -3.26
CA GLY A 32 12.65 -6.40 -2.73
C GLY A 32 12.41 -7.67 -3.55
N ARG A 33 12.11 -8.80 -2.88
CA ARG A 33 11.61 -10.00 -3.57
C ARG A 33 10.21 -9.72 -4.16
N PRO A 34 9.79 -10.38 -5.24
CA PRO A 34 8.53 -10.08 -5.93
C PRO A 34 7.32 -9.94 -5.00
N GLU A 35 7.13 -10.86 -4.06
CA GLU A 35 5.97 -10.87 -3.16
C GLU A 35 6.01 -9.70 -2.17
N THR A 36 7.20 -9.40 -1.63
CA THR A 36 7.41 -8.32 -0.67
C THR A 36 7.42 -6.94 -1.34
N ALA A 37 7.92 -6.85 -2.58
CA ALA A 37 7.86 -5.64 -3.40
C ALA A 37 6.42 -5.32 -3.79
N LEU A 38 5.62 -6.33 -4.15
CA LEU A 38 4.19 -6.16 -4.39
C LEU A 38 3.46 -5.71 -3.12
N ALA A 39 3.80 -6.27 -1.96
CA ALA A 39 3.24 -5.83 -0.70
C ALA A 39 3.57 -4.34 -0.42
N ALA A 40 4.80 -3.90 -0.65
CA ALA A 40 5.20 -2.50 -0.51
C ALA A 40 4.44 -1.58 -1.46
N ALA A 41 4.32 -1.98 -2.73
CA ALA A 41 3.56 -1.23 -3.73
C ALA A 41 2.08 -1.07 -3.34
N LEU A 42 1.46 -2.15 -2.84
CA LEU A 42 0.09 -2.13 -2.35
C LEU A 42 -0.09 -1.20 -1.13
N VAL A 43 0.86 -1.18 -0.19
CA VAL A 43 0.83 -0.26 0.95
C VAL A 43 0.95 1.19 0.50
N GLU A 44 1.87 1.50 -0.41
CA GLU A 44 2.05 2.85 -0.92
C GLU A 44 0.79 3.35 -1.65
N VAL A 45 0.19 2.49 -2.50
CA VAL A 45 -1.06 2.80 -3.19
C VAL A 45 -2.21 2.98 -2.20
N ALA A 46 -2.31 2.14 -1.16
CA ALA A 46 -3.35 2.28 -0.15
C ALA A 46 -3.27 3.63 0.59
N VAL A 47 -2.07 4.06 1.00
CA VAL A 47 -1.88 5.36 1.66
C VAL A 47 -2.32 6.51 0.76
N ARG A 48 -2.04 6.42 -0.55
CA ARG A 48 -2.45 7.42 -1.54
C ARG A 48 -3.97 7.44 -1.71
N LEU A 49 -4.60 6.28 -1.88
CA LEU A 49 -6.06 6.14 -2.04
C LEU A 49 -6.83 6.64 -0.82
N GLN A 50 -6.31 6.40 0.38
CA GLN A 50 -6.93 6.85 1.62
C GLN A 50 -6.85 8.36 1.83
N GLY A 51 -6.05 9.08 1.01
CA GLY A 51 -5.92 10.53 1.10
C GLY A 51 -5.38 10.99 2.47
N LEU A 52 -4.54 10.18 3.12
CA LEU A 52 -4.02 10.50 4.45
C LEU A 52 -3.36 11.88 4.45
N GLY A 53 -3.73 12.72 5.42
CA GLY A 53 -3.23 14.09 5.53
C GLY A 53 -3.82 15.10 4.55
N GLY A 54 -4.80 14.69 3.73
CA GLY A 54 -5.52 15.53 2.76
C GLY A 54 -7.02 15.60 3.02
N ALA A 55 -7.77 15.94 1.97
CA ALA A 55 -9.23 15.85 1.99
C ALA A 55 -9.67 14.39 2.14
N ALA A 56 -10.81 14.17 2.81
CA ALA A 56 -11.37 12.83 2.99
C ALA A 56 -11.55 12.15 1.62
N ALA A 57 -10.97 10.96 1.47
CA ALA A 57 -11.11 10.16 0.27
C ALA A 57 -12.55 9.70 0.06
N SER A 58 -12.89 9.34 -1.18
CA SER A 58 -14.22 8.81 -1.48
C SER A 58 -14.41 7.43 -0.83
N PRO A 59 -15.64 7.04 -0.45
CA PRO A 59 -15.87 5.71 0.14
C PRO A 59 -15.34 4.53 -0.72
N PRO A 60 -15.46 4.55 -2.06
CA PRO A 60 -14.83 3.53 -2.91
C PRO A 60 -13.30 3.47 -2.79
N ASP A 61 -12.62 4.62 -2.69
CA ASP A 61 -11.16 4.65 -2.59
C ASP A 61 -10.67 4.15 -1.23
N LEU A 62 -11.42 4.44 -0.15
CA LEU A 62 -11.16 3.87 1.17
C LEU A 62 -11.23 2.34 1.14
N LEU A 63 -12.28 1.76 0.54
CA LEU A 63 -12.44 0.31 0.43
C LEU A 63 -11.34 -0.35 -0.42
N ARG A 64 -10.93 0.29 -1.51
CA ARG A 64 -9.79 -0.18 -2.32
C ARG A 64 -8.48 -0.11 -1.54
N GLY A 65 -8.26 0.96 -0.78
CA GLY A 65 -7.13 1.07 0.15
C GLY A 65 -7.11 -0.08 1.16
N ASP A 66 -8.24 -0.39 1.79
CA ASP A 66 -8.35 -1.49 2.74
C ASP A 66 -8.08 -2.86 2.09
N LEU A 67 -8.56 -3.07 0.86
CA LEU A 67 -8.27 -4.28 0.09
C LEU A 67 -6.76 -4.41 -0.21
N CYS A 68 -6.12 -3.32 -0.62
CA CYS A 68 -4.68 -3.27 -0.83
C CYS A 68 -3.91 -3.63 0.45
N LEU A 69 -4.28 -3.07 1.60
CA LEU A 69 -3.65 -3.37 2.89
C LEU A 69 -3.88 -4.82 3.32
N ALA A 70 -5.09 -5.35 3.16
CA ALA A 70 -5.40 -6.75 3.47
C ALA A 70 -4.58 -7.70 2.59
N ARG A 71 -4.44 -7.37 1.29
CA ARG A 71 -3.62 -8.16 0.36
C ARG A 71 -2.14 -8.09 0.70
N ALA A 72 -1.62 -6.91 1.02
CA ALA A 72 -0.24 -6.72 1.46
C ALA A 72 0.05 -7.51 2.74
N SER A 73 -0.85 -7.44 3.73
CA SER A 73 -0.72 -8.20 4.98
C SER A 73 -0.62 -9.71 4.71
N ARG A 74 -1.47 -10.25 3.83
CA ARG A 74 -1.40 -11.68 3.45
C ARG A 74 -0.07 -12.04 2.77
N LEU A 75 0.42 -11.20 1.86
CA LEU A 75 1.71 -11.42 1.20
C LEU A 75 2.87 -11.42 2.20
N LEU A 76 2.87 -10.46 3.14
CA LEU A 76 3.91 -10.37 4.18
C LEU A 76 3.85 -11.54 5.17
N ALA A 77 2.66 -11.95 5.60
CA ALA A 77 2.50 -13.10 6.50
C ALA A 77 3.03 -14.41 5.88
N GLN A 78 2.95 -14.53 4.55
CA GLN A 78 3.42 -15.71 3.82
C GLN A 78 4.90 -15.64 3.43
N ASN A 79 5.47 -14.43 3.27
CA ASN A 79 6.75 -14.24 2.58
C ASN A 79 7.73 -13.33 3.34
N ALA A 80 7.41 -12.80 4.50
CA ALA A 80 8.28 -11.87 5.22
C ALA A 80 8.53 -12.34 6.66
N GLY A 81 9.72 -12.04 7.18
CA GLY A 81 10.02 -12.25 8.59
C GLY A 81 9.21 -11.31 9.50
N LEU A 82 9.14 -11.63 10.79
CA LEU A 82 8.41 -10.81 11.77
C LEU A 82 8.93 -9.36 11.80
N THR A 83 10.25 -9.16 11.71
CA THR A 83 10.88 -7.84 11.70
C THR A 83 10.35 -6.98 10.54
N GLN A 84 10.31 -7.53 9.33
CA GLN A 84 9.78 -6.86 8.15
C GLN A 84 8.28 -6.54 8.30
N GLN A 85 7.48 -7.51 8.78
CA GLN A 85 6.05 -7.31 9.03
C GLN A 85 5.80 -6.13 9.99
N VAL A 86 6.57 -6.05 11.08
CA VAL A 86 6.47 -4.95 12.05
C VAL A 86 6.92 -3.62 11.43
N ALA A 87 7.99 -3.60 10.64
CA ALA A 87 8.47 -2.39 9.98
C ALA A 87 7.43 -1.82 8.98
N PHE A 88 6.75 -2.68 8.23
CA PHE A 88 5.63 -2.30 7.37
C PHE A 88 4.46 -1.72 8.18
N ALA A 89 4.05 -2.41 9.25
CA ALA A 89 2.95 -1.94 10.11
C ALA A 89 3.25 -0.57 10.72
N ARG A 90 4.48 -0.37 11.21
CA ARG A 90 4.94 0.93 11.75
C ARG A 90 4.91 2.04 10.72
N THR A 91 5.25 1.74 9.46
CA THR A 91 5.19 2.75 8.39
C THR A 91 3.76 3.26 8.17
N ILE A 92 2.77 2.37 8.20
CA ILE A 92 1.36 2.71 8.07
C ILE A 92 0.87 3.48 9.31
N GLU A 93 1.22 2.99 10.51
CA GLU A 93 0.86 3.61 11.78
C GLU A 93 1.41 5.05 11.88
N ASP A 94 2.67 5.26 11.53
CA ASP A 94 3.30 6.58 11.55
C ASP A 94 2.64 7.55 10.54
N ALA A 95 2.27 7.05 9.36
CA ALA A 95 1.54 7.84 8.36
C ALA A 95 0.15 8.23 8.88
N ALA A 96 -0.60 7.29 9.44
CA ALA A 96 -1.92 7.54 10.03
C ALA A 96 -1.83 8.52 11.21
N ALA A 97 -0.84 8.35 12.09
CA ALA A 97 -0.61 9.22 13.24
C ALA A 97 -0.18 10.64 12.81
N ALA A 98 0.64 10.78 11.77
CA ALA A 98 0.99 12.08 11.20
C ALA A 98 -0.24 12.78 10.63
N ALA A 99 -1.05 12.08 9.83
CA ALA A 99 -2.28 12.59 9.26
C ALA A 99 -3.28 13.05 10.34
N ALA A 100 -3.52 12.22 11.35
CA ALA A 100 -4.42 12.54 12.46
C ALA A 100 -3.96 13.77 13.27
N ALA A 101 -2.63 13.96 13.38
CA ALA A 101 -2.03 15.10 14.06
C ALA A 101 -1.92 16.37 13.18
N GLY A 102 -2.36 16.34 11.92
CA GLY A 102 -2.18 17.45 10.97
C GLY A 102 -0.71 17.74 10.65
N ARG A 103 0.17 16.75 10.81
CA ARG A 103 1.61 16.86 10.50
C ARG A 103 1.90 16.39 9.08
N PRO A 104 3.03 16.82 8.49
CA PRO A 104 3.49 16.27 7.22
C PRO A 104 3.60 14.74 7.30
N LEU A 105 3.13 14.06 6.27
CA LEU A 105 3.28 12.62 6.16
C LEU A 105 4.77 12.23 6.11
N PRO A 106 5.15 11.10 6.73
CA PRO A 106 6.49 10.57 6.57
C PRO A 106 6.73 10.13 5.11
N PRO A 107 7.99 10.07 4.69
CA PRO A 107 8.37 9.54 3.38
C PRO A 107 8.09 8.03 3.29
N VAL A 108 6.86 7.67 2.90
CA VAL A 108 6.36 6.28 2.94
C VAL A 108 7.22 5.35 2.08
N ARG A 109 7.65 5.80 0.91
CA ARG A 109 8.44 4.98 -0.01
C ARG A 109 9.80 4.64 0.56
N GLU A 110 10.52 5.64 1.07
CA GLU A 110 11.81 5.44 1.71
C GLU A 110 11.68 4.48 2.90
N ARG A 111 10.64 4.63 3.71
CA ARG A 111 10.40 3.74 4.85
C ARG A 111 10.05 2.32 4.46
N LEU A 112 9.31 2.12 3.38
CA LEU A 112 9.02 0.79 2.86
C LEU A 112 10.28 0.13 2.26
N LEU A 113 11.17 0.91 1.63
CA LEU A 113 12.48 0.40 1.18
C LEU A 113 13.35 -0.03 2.38
N GLU A 114 13.39 0.76 3.44
CA GLU A 114 14.06 0.38 4.70
C GLU A 114 13.44 -0.88 5.31
N ALA A 115 12.11 -0.98 5.31
CA ALA A 115 11.38 -2.12 5.84
C ALA A 115 11.63 -3.41 5.04
N LEU A 116 11.88 -3.31 3.72
CA LEU A 116 12.28 -4.43 2.89
C LEU A 116 13.70 -4.92 3.20
N ALA A 117 14.58 -4.02 3.65
CA ALA A 117 15.97 -4.33 3.99
C ALA A 117 16.16 -4.87 5.42
N ALA A 118 15.12 -4.79 6.27
CA ALA A 118 15.11 -5.28 7.64
C ALA A 118 15.00 -6.80 7.75
#